data_AF-A0A4Y8PBS5-F1
#
_entry.id   AF-A0A4Y8PBS5-F1
#
_cell.length_a   1.000
_cell.length_b   1.000
_cell.length_c   1.000
_cell.angle_alpha   90.00
_cell.angle_beta   90.00
_cell.angle_gamma   90.00
#
_symmetry.space_group_name_H-M   'P 1'
#
loop_
_entity.id
_entity.type
_entity.pdbx_description
1 polymer ?
#
loop_
_entity_poly.entity_id
_entity_poly.type
_entity_poly.pdbx_seq_one_letter_code
_entity_poly.pdbx_strand_id
1 'polypeptide(L)'
;MIFFDFYFDWTKKFDRRGRIAPLLFFIFFSFLFFSSSAPLFSQDDQNAETPTIAKKLEGEEEKKKLLRAVDILDQLEQNVEANSFNIQAIKEEIRKLKEQVNSLERDIEKIKIATSKERLSPSNPKKGNASVSEKAHKEATTQLVEKGYYYVVKKNDTLESIADAYRKSGVNVTVEDIRKSNNLSSHSPLEVGKKLFIPKKETKPLQSATPPSPIPKEGTTIE
;
A
#
# COMPACT_ATOMS: atom_id res chain seq x y z
N MET A 1 7.85 45.08 30.45
CA MET A 1 7.68 45.22 28.99
C MET A 1 8.97 44.80 28.27
N ILE A 2 9.36 43.51 28.37
CA ILE A 2 10.59 42.96 27.74
C ILE A 2 10.40 41.47 27.32
N PHE A 3 9.15 41.00 27.24
CA PHE A 3 8.84 39.59 26.92
C PHE A 3 8.10 39.40 25.58
N PHE A 4 7.86 40.48 24.83
CA PHE A 4 7.14 40.42 23.55
C PHE A 4 8.07 40.23 22.34
N ASP A 5 9.33 40.67 22.42
CA ASP A 5 10.25 40.66 21.27
C ASP A 5 10.86 39.28 20.95
N PHE A 6 10.80 38.31 21.87
CA PHE A 6 11.27 36.94 21.59
C PHE A 6 10.21 36.06 20.88
N TYR A 7 8.97 36.53 20.74
CA TYR A 7 7.88 35.73 20.19
C TYR A 7 7.73 35.85 18.66
N PHE A 8 8.34 36.86 18.02
CA PHE A 8 8.13 37.14 16.60
C PHE A 8 9.10 36.42 15.64
N ASP A 9 10.19 35.82 16.13
CA ASP A 9 11.23 35.21 15.27
C ASP A 9 11.07 33.70 15.01
N TRP A 10 10.15 33.02 15.69
CA TRP A 10 9.93 31.57 15.47
C TRP A 10 9.11 31.26 14.19
N THR A 11 8.45 32.26 13.60
CA THR A 11 7.50 32.05 12.49
C THR A 11 8.14 32.03 11.09
N LYS A 12 9.36 32.56 10.91
CA LYS A 12 9.99 32.71 9.58
C LYS A 12 10.85 31.53 9.11
N LYS A 13 11.18 30.57 9.97
CA LYS A 13 12.11 29.47 9.62
C LYS A 13 11.41 28.19 9.11
N PHE A 14 10.09 28.11 9.19
CA PHE A 14 9.33 26.87 9.00
C PHE A 14 8.54 26.74 7.70
N ASP A 15 8.77 27.61 6.70
CA ASP A 15 8.04 27.61 5.43
C ASP A 15 8.92 27.27 4.20
N ARG A 16 9.62 26.13 4.26
CA ARG A 16 10.33 25.54 3.08
C ARG A 16 10.25 24.01 2.95
N ARG A 17 9.55 23.31 3.85
CA ARG A 17 9.29 21.85 3.73
C ARG A 17 7.88 21.61 4.25
N GLY A 18 6.91 21.64 3.34
CA GLY A 18 5.50 21.74 3.68
C GLY A 18 4.92 20.49 4.36
N ARG A 19 3.86 20.74 5.14
CA ARG A 19 2.91 19.78 5.76
C ARG A 19 3.47 18.97 6.94
N ILE A 20 3.11 19.37 8.17
CA ILE A 20 2.06 18.76 9.03
C ILE A 20 2.15 19.45 10.41
N ALA A 21 1.18 20.29 10.78
CA ALA A 21 0.83 20.64 12.16
C ALA A 21 -0.40 21.57 12.20
N PRO A 22 -1.57 21.07 12.63
CA PRO A 22 -2.37 21.85 13.58
C PRO A 22 -3.05 20.94 14.62
N LEU A 23 -2.27 20.33 15.52
CA LEU A 23 -2.81 19.52 16.63
C LEU A 23 -2.30 19.95 18.01
N LEU A 24 -1.20 20.73 18.07
CA LEU A 24 -0.63 21.23 19.34
C LEU A 24 -1.12 22.63 19.75
N PHE A 25 -1.92 23.33 18.93
CA PHE A 25 -2.45 24.65 19.31
C PHE A 25 -3.71 24.55 20.20
N PHE A 26 -4.54 23.51 20.03
CA PHE A 26 -5.79 23.37 20.75
C PHE A 26 -5.65 22.87 22.20
N ILE A 27 -4.54 22.21 22.54
CA ILE A 27 -4.33 21.64 23.88
C ILE A 27 -4.07 22.73 24.94
N PHE A 28 -3.46 23.85 24.56
CA PHE A 28 -3.05 24.88 25.53
C PHE A 28 -4.16 25.90 25.88
N PHE A 29 -5.20 26.05 25.04
CA PHE A 29 -6.24 27.07 25.26
C PHE A 29 -7.44 26.57 26.08
N SER A 30 -7.64 25.26 26.21
CA SER A 30 -8.79 24.70 26.97
C SER A 30 -8.63 24.72 28.50
N PHE A 31 -7.45 25.09 29.03
CA PHE A 31 -7.14 24.95 30.46
C PHE A 31 -7.35 26.21 31.33
N LEU A 32 -7.87 27.32 30.76
CA LEU A 32 -8.04 28.60 31.47
C LEU A 32 -9.49 29.09 31.63
N PHE A 33 -10.49 28.22 31.43
CA PHE A 33 -11.90 28.53 31.68
C PHE A 33 -12.60 27.54 32.64
N PHE A 34 -11.84 26.93 33.56
CA PHE A 34 -12.39 26.11 34.65
C PHE A 34 -11.98 26.65 36.03
N SER A 35 -12.46 27.86 36.37
CA SER A 35 -12.42 28.41 37.74
C SER A 35 -13.35 29.63 37.89
N SER A 36 -14.68 29.41 37.91
CA SER A 36 -15.64 30.13 38.77
C SER A 36 -17.08 29.80 38.41
N SER A 37 -17.70 28.91 39.18
CA SER A 37 -19.15 28.86 39.42
C SER A 37 -19.41 27.96 40.62
N ALA A 38 -19.48 28.55 41.80
CA ALA A 38 -20.00 27.86 42.97
C ALA A 38 -21.53 27.96 42.96
N PRO A 39 -22.28 26.84 43.03
CA PRO A 39 -23.71 26.90 43.27
C PRO A 39 -23.96 27.14 44.76
N LEU A 40 -24.60 28.27 45.09
CA LEU A 40 -25.08 28.58 46.43
C LEU A 40 -26.60 28.76 46.38
N PHE A 41 -27.36 27.67 46.47
CA PHE A 41 -28.77 27.74 46.84
C PHE A 41 -29.22 26.46 47.53
N SER A 42 -29.82 26.60 48.71
CA SER A 42 -30.36 25.48 49.49
C SER A 42 -31.73 25.08 48.97
N GLN A 43 -32.02 23.79 49.01
CA GLN A 43 -33.37 23.33 49.29
C GLN A 43 -33.30 22.02 50.08
N ASP A 44 -33.77 22.05 51.31
CA ASP A 44 -34.13 20.83 52.04
C ASP A 44 -35.27 20.15 51.26
N ASP A 45 -35.12 18.87 50.95
CA ASP A 45 -36.23 17.93 51.06
C ASP A 45 -35.76 16.46 51.09
N GLN A 46 -36.39 15.72 52.00
CA GLN A 46 -36.08 14.37 52.45
C GLN A 46 -36.02 13.31 51.33
N ASN A 47 -34.84 12.72 51.05
CA ASN A 47 -34.72 11.30 50.64
C ASN A 47 -33.26 10.79 50.67
N ALA A 48 -32.91 9.92 51.62
CA ALA A 48 -31.52 9.55 51.91
C ALA A 48 -30.98 8.30 51.16
N GLU A 49 -31.73 7.69 50.25
CA GLU A 49 -31.35 6.42 49.59
C GLU A 49 -30.90 6.55 48.12
N THR A 50 -31.19 7.67 47.45
CA THR A 50 -30.85 7.87 46.04
C THR A 50 -29.36 8.13 45.72
N PRO A 51 -28.53 8.83 46.54
CA PRO A 51 -27.15 9.13 46.15
C PRO A 51 -26.17 7.95 46.32
N THR A 52 -26.53 6.94 47.11
CA THR A 52 -25.70 5.74 47.35
C THR A 52 -25.93 4.67 46.27
N ILE A 53 -27.19 4.45 45.88
CA ILE A 53 -27.55 3.52 44.79
C ILE A 53 -26.99 4.04 43.46
N ALA A 54 -27.13 5.33 43.15
CA ALA A 54 -26.58 5.92 41.93
C ALA A 54 -25.06 5.73 41.81
N LYS A 55 -24.29 6.06 42.86
CA LYS A 55 -22.82 5.86 42.89
C LYS A 55 -22.40 4.40 42.79
N LYS A 56 -23.19 3.48 43.35
CA LYS A 56 -22.91 2.04 43.25
C LYS A 56 -23.16 1.51 41.83
N LEU A 57 -24.24 1.95 41.18
CA LEU A 57 -24.56 1.61 39.79
C LEU A 57 -23.53 2.18 38.82
N GLU A 58 -23.10 3.43 39.02
CA GLU A 58 -22.02 4.07 38.26
C GLU A 58 -20.71 3.26 38.36
N GLY A 59 -20.28 2.91 39.58
CA GLY A 59 -19.11 2.05 39.81
C GLY A 59 -19.25 0.61 39.28
N GLU A 60 -20.46 0.09 39.09
CA GLU A 60 -20.69 -1.19 38.40
C GLU A 60 -20.63 -1.06 36.88
N GLU A 61 -21.04 0.08 36.31
CA GLU A 61 -20.88 0.37 34.88
C GLU A 61 -19.40 0.60 34.52
N GLU A 62 -18.66 1.32 35.36
CA GLU A 62 -17.20 1.49 35.22
C GLU A 62 -16.47 0.14 35.25
N LYS A 63 -16.81 -0.76 36.17
CA LYS A 63 -16.25 -2.13 36.20
C LYS A 63 -16.54 -2.91 34.92
N LYS A 64 -17.74 -2.77 34.34
CA LYS A 64 -18.08 -3.40 33.04
C LYS A 64 -17.31 -2.79 31.88
N LYS A 65 -17.05 -1.48 31.89
CA LYS A 65 -16.19 -0.80 30.90
C LYS A 65 -14.73 -1.26 31.04
N LEU A 66 -14.23 -1.39 32.27
CA LEU A 66 -12.88 -1.89 32.55
C LEU A 66 -12.71 -3.35 32.11
N LEU A 67 -13.69 -4.22 32.38
CA LEU A 67 -13.64 -5.62 31.93
C LEU A 67 -13.56 -5.72 30.40
N ARG A 68 -14.39 -4.98 29.67
CA ARG A 68 -14.30 -4.91 28.19
C ARG A 68 -12.97 -4.34 27.71
N ALA A 69 -12.38 -3.39 28.43
CA ALA A 69 -11.07 -2.86 28.09
C ALA A 69 -9.96 -3.91 28.27
N VAL A 70 -10.06 -4.78 29.29
CA VAL A 70 -9.17 -5.93 29.47
C VAL A 70 -9.36 -6.95 28.33
N ASP A 71 -10.60 -7.34 28.00
CA ASP A 71 -10.86 -8.26 26.88
C ASP A 71 -10.27 -7.74 25.54
N ILE A 72 -10.33 -6.43 25.30
CA ILE A 72 -9.75 -5.76 24.13
C ILE A 72 -8.22 -5.76 24.18
N LEU A 73 -7.61 -5.59 25.36
CA LEU A 73 -6.16 -5.66 25.53
C LEU A 73 -5.63 -7.07 25.27
N ASP A 74 -6.29 -8.10 25.83
CA ASP A 74 -5.95 -9.51 25.57
C ASP A 74 -6.05 -9.84 24.07
N GLN A 75 -7.11 -9.37 23.39
CA GLN A 75 -7.25 -9.54 21.94
C GLN A 75 -6.17 -8.77 21.17
N LEU A 76 -5.76 -7.58 21.62
CA LEU A 76 -4.70 -6.81 20.99
C LEU A 76 -3.33 -7.48 21.18
N GLU A 77 -3.05 -8.04 22.36
CA GLU A 77 -1.84 -8.80 22.66
C GLU A 77 -1.73 -10.04 21.78
N GLN A 78 -2.80 -10.86 21.69
CA GLN A 78 -2.86 -12.00 20.76
C GLN A 78 -2.60 -11.61 19.30
N ASN A 79 -3.14 -10.46 18.85
CA ASN A 79 -2.86 -9.94 17.51
C ASN A 79 -1.39 -9.51 17.34
N VAL A 80 -0.78 -8.91 18.36
CA VAL A 80 0.65 -8.54 18.36
C VAL A 80 1.53 -9.80 18.34
N GLU A 81 1.21 -10.83 19.14
CA GLU A 81 1.91 -12.11 19.13
C GLU A 81 1.82 -12.81 17.77
N ALA A 82 0.62 -12.94 17.20
CA ALA A 82 0.41 -13.53 15.89
C ALA A 82 1.17 -12.77 14.79
N ASN A 83 1.16 -11.44 14.84
CA ASN A 83 1.96 -10.61 13.94
C ASN A 83 3.47 -10.82 14.15
N SER A 84 3.93 -10.98 15.40
CA SER A 84 5.34 -11.27 15.70
C SER A 84 5.80 -12.62 15.11
N PHE A 85 4.95 -13.66 15.18
CA PHE A 85 5.20 -14.97 14.58
C PHE A 85 5.28 -14.88 13.05
N ASN A 86 4.33 -14.16 12.43
CA ASN A 86 4.36 -13.91 10.98
C ASN A 86 5.64 -13.17 10.55
N ILE A 87 6.08 -12.16 11.33
CA ILE A 87 7.34 -11.44 11.10
C ILE A 87 8.55 -12.39 11.22
N GLN A 88 8.58 -13.30 12.20
CA GLN A 88 9.64 -14.30 12.34
C GLN A 88 9.70 -15.26 11.14
N ALA A 89 8.56 -15.80 10.72
CA ALA A 89 8.50 -16.69 9.54
C ALA A 89 9.03 -16.00 8.27
N ILE A 90 8.58 -14.77 8.00
CA ILE A 90 9.08 -13.96 6.88
C ILE A 90 10.59 -13.70 6.98
N LYS A 91 11.12 -13.51 8.19
CA LYS A 91 12.55 -13.25 8.43
C LYS A 91 13.41 -14.48 8.11
N GLU A 92 12.94 -15.69 8.42
CA GLU A 92 13.62 -16.93 8.05
C GLU A 92 13.48 -17.25 6.55
N GLU A 93 12.36 -16.91 5.91
CA GLU A 93 12.26 -16.97 4.44
C GLU A 93 13.27 -16.03 3.77
N ILE A 94 13.38 -14.78 4.23
CA ILE A 94 14.39 -13.82 3.75
C ILE A 94 15.81 -14.36 3.94
N ARG A 95 16.10 -15.01 5.07
CA ARG A 95 17.39 -15.66 5.31
C ARG A 95 17.67 -16.75 4.28
N LYS A 96 16.73 -17.67 4.07
CA LYS A 96 16.86 -18.77 3.12
C LYS A 96 17.04 -18.27 1.68
N LEU A 97 16.28 -17.25 1.28
CA LEU A 97 16.44 -16.59 -0.04
C LEU A 97 17.82 -15.97 -0.19
N LYS A 98 18.34 -15.30 0.85
CA LYS A 98 19.69 -14.73 0.84
C LYS A 98 20.78 -15.80 0.69
N GLU A 99 20.63 -16.94 1.38
CA GLU A 99 21.55 -18.08 1.25
C GLU A 99 21.52 -18.67 -0.17
N GLN A 100 20.33 -18.75 -0.82
CA GLN A 100 20.20 -19.17 -2.22
C GLN A 100 20.84 -18.20 -3.21
N VAL A 101 20.68 -16.88 -3.02
CA VAL A 101 21.37 -15.86 -3.85
C VAL A 101 22.88 -16.03 -3.72
N ASN A 102 23.41 -16.14 -2.50
CA ASN A 102 24.83 -16.35 -2.24
C ASN A 102 25.38 -17.68 -2.81
N SER A 103 24.56 -18.72 -3.01
CA SER A 103 24.99 -19.93 -3.72
C SER A 103 25.05 -19.71 -5.23
N LEU A 104 24.02 -19.08 -5.81
CA LEU A 104 23.96 -18.80 -7.25
C LEU A 104 25.08 -17.86 -7.70
N GLU A 105 25.41 -16.84 -6.91
CA GLU A 105 26.54 -15.93 -7.19
C GLU A 105 27.89 -16.68 -7.24
N ARG A 106 28.13 -17.61 -6.32
CA ARG A 106 29.33 -18.46 -6.33
C ARG A 106 29.38 -19.40 -7.53
N ASP A 107 28.23 -19.93 -7.96
CA ASP A 107 28.18 -20.81 -9.14
C ASP A 107 28.37 -20.02 -10.45
N ILE A 108 27.84 -18.79 -10.53
CA ILE A 108 28.14 -17.84 -11.62
C ILE A 108 29.64 -17.51 -11.66
N GLU A 109 30.28 -17.30 -10.50
CA GLU A 109 31.72 -17.06 -10.41
C GLU A 109 32.54 -18.25 -10.92
N LYS A 110 32.21 -19.49 -10.51
CA LYS A 110 32.83 -20.72 -11.04
C LYS A 110 32.68 -20.82 -12.56
N ILE A 111 31.49 -20.56 -13.10
CA ILE A 111 31.21 -20.58 -14.55
C ILE A 111 32.07 -19.52 -15.26
N LYS A 112 32.15 -18.30 -14.71
CA LYS A 112 32.98 -17.21 -15.26
C LYS A 112 34.47 -17.58 -15.31
N ILE A 113 34.97 -18.28 -14.29
CA ILE A 113 36.36 -18.78 -14.24
C ILE A 113 36.59 -19.95 -15.21
N ALA A 114 35.62 -20.86 -15.36
CA ALA A 114 35.70 -21.94 -16.35
C ALA A 114 35.69 -21.39 -17.79
N THR A 115 34.78 -20.48 -18.10
CA THR A 115 34.66 -19.83 -19.42
C THR A 115 35.89 -19.00 -19.80
N SER A 116 36.61 -18.41 -18.84
CA SER A 116 37.86 -17.71 -19.13
C SER A 116 39.05 -18.67 -19.31
N LYS A 117 39.07 -19.81 -18.62
CA LYS A 117 40.14 -20.81 -18.72
C LYS A 117 40.15 -21.58 -20.06
N GLU A 118 39.01 -21.73 -20.71
CA GLU A 118 38.88 -22.49 -21.97
C GLU A 118 39.25 -21.67 -23.23
N ARG A 119 39.57 -20.38 -23.11
CA ARG A 119 39.80 -19.48 -24.25
C ARG A 119 41.23 -19.41 -24.80
N LEU A 120 42.11 -20.36 -24.44
CA LEU A 120 43.53 -20.35 -24.83
C LEU A 120 44.01 -21.67 -25.47
N SER A 121 43.52 -21.98 -26.68
CA SER A 121 44.34 -22.48 -27.81
C SER A 121 43.53 -22.54 -29.13
N PRO A 122 44.16 -22.44 -30.32
CA PRO A 122 43.46 -21.97 -31.53
C PRO A 122 43.38 -22.97 -32.70
N SER A 123 42.32 -22.87 -33.52
CA SER A 123 42.32 -23.31 -34.93
C SER A 123 41.31 -22.52 -35.80
N ASN A 124 41.60 -22.39 -37.10
CA ASN A 124 41.21 -21.28 -37.98
C ASN A 124 39.84 -21.43 -38.73
N PRO A 125 39.28 -20.39 -39.38
CA PRO A 125 37.91 -20.37 -39.93
C PRO A 125 37.78 -20.49 -41.47
N LYS A 126 36.57 -20.85 -41.94
CA LYS A 126 35.98 -20.67 -43.30
C LYS A 126 34.50 -21.13 -43.26
N LYS A 127 33.51 -20.73 -44.08
CA LYS A 127 33.15 -19.56 -44.93
C LYS A 127 31.93 -20.00 -45.76
N GLY A 128 30.84 -19.21 -45.78
CA GLY A 128 29.73 -19.27 -46.76
C GLY A 128 28.49 -20.10 -46.35
N ASN A 129 27.28 -19.86 -46.87
CA ASN A 129 26.75 -18.78 -47.75
C ASN A 129 25.20 -18.69 -47.63
N ALA A 130 24.60 -17.57 -48.08
CA ALA A 130 23.20 -17.29 -48.50
C ALA A 130 22.03 -18.22 -48.03
N SER A 131 20.99 -17.76 -47.33
CA SER A 131 19.96 -16.72 -47.65
C SER A 131 18.79 -17.18 -48.55
N VAL A 132 17.62 -17.44 -47.95
CA VAL A 132 16.26 -17.33 -48.55
C VAL A 132 15.32 -16.72 -47.49
N SER A 133 14.34 -15.91 -47.93
CA SER A 133 13.53 -15.00 -47.12
C SER A 133 12.02 -15.33 -47.12
N GLU A 134 11.29 -14.62 -46.24
CA GLU A 134 9.83 -14.43 -46.09
C GLU A 134 9.09 -15.38 -45.11
N LYS A 135 8.08 -14.95 -44.33
CA LYS A 135 7.52 -13.60 -44.02
C LYS A 135 7.04 -13.62 -42.54
N ALA A 136 7.41 -12.66 -41.69
CA ALA A 136 6.63 -11.47 -41.30
C ALA A 136 5.17 -11.75 -40.83
N HIS A 137 4.73 -11.40 -39.62
CA HIS A 137 5.09 -10.23 -38.83
C HIS A 137 5.86 -10.51 -37.53
N LYS A 138 7.02 -9.84 -37.38
CA LYS A 138 7.52 -9.41 -36.07
C LYS A 138 7.23 -7.92 -35.96
N GLU A 139 6.24 -7.54 -35.16
CA GLU A 139 6.15 -6.14 -34.73
C GLU A 139 7.36 -5.84 -33.85
N ALA A 140 8.10 -4.79 -34.23
CA ALA A 140 9.22 -4.29 -33.46
C ALA A 140 8.68 -3.46 -32.29
N THR A 141 8.22 -4.13 -31.23
CA THR A 141 7.86 -3.43 -29.99
C THR A 141 9.15 -2.92 -29.34
N THR A 142 9.40 -1.61 -29.49
CA THR A 142 10.34 -0.84 -28.70
C THR A 142 10.22 -1.27 -27.23
N GLN A 143 11.28 -1.86 -26.67
CA GLN A 143 11.27 -2.39 -25.30
C GLN A 143 11.29 -1.22 -24.29
N LEU A 144 10.13 -0.60 -24.12
CA LEU A 144 9.81 0.14 -22.91
C LEU A 144 9.88 -0.87 -21.76
N VAL A 145 10.89 -0.73 -20.89
CA VAL A 145 11.01 -1.57 -19.70
C VAL A 145 9.82 -1.25 -18.79
N GLU A 146 8.76 -2.05 -18.89
CA GLU A 146 7.56 -1.87 -18.08
C GLU A 146 7.94 -2.01 -16.60
N LYS A 147 7.84 -0.92 -15.85
CA LYS A 147 7.92 -0.97 -14.40
C LYS A 147 6.64 -1.60 -13.89
N GLY A 148 6.74 -2.41 -12.84
CA GLY A 148 5.59 -3.09 -12.27
C GLY A 148 5.94 -3.78 -10.96
N TYR A 149 4.97 -4.53 -10.45
CA TYR A 149 5.08 -5.29 -9.22
C TYR A 149 4.97 -6.79 -9.51
N TYR A 150 5.52 -7.62 -8.65
CA TYR A 150 5.24 -9.05 -8.66
C TYR A 150 4.32 -9.41 -7.51
N TYR A 151 3.28 -10.18 -7.81
CA TYR A 151 2.33 -10.72 -6.85
C TYR A 151 2.38 -12.25 -6.88
N VAL A 152 2.10 -12.90 -5.75
CA VAL A 152 1.96 -14.37 -5.66
C VAL A 152 0.50 -14.66 -5.34
N VAL A 153 -0.16 -15.36 -6.24
CA VAL A 153 -1.61 -15.65 -6.17
C VAL A 153 -1.92 -16.47 -4.92
N LYS A 154 -2.87 -16.02 -4.11
CA LYS A 154 -3.32 -16.71 -2.90
C LYS A 154 -4.62 -17.49 -3.16
N LYS A 155 -4.98 -18.36 -2.23
CA LYS A 155 -6.24 -19.10 -2.28
C LYS A 155 -7.41 -18.11 -2.27
N ASN A 156 -8.37 -18.30 -3.19
CA ASN A 156 -9.54 -17.45 -3.43
C ASN A 156 -9.25 -16.07 -4.07
N ASP A 157 -8.04 -15.79 -4.55
CA ASP A 157 -7.79 -14.58 -5.36
C ASP A 157 -8.40 -14.72 -6.76
N THR A 158 -8.91 -13.61 -7.31
CA THR A 158 -9.30 -13.47 -8.71
C THR A 158 -8.48 -12.37 -9.38
N LEU A 159 -8.39 -12.36 -10.71
CA LEU A 159 -7.67 -11.28 -11.42
C LEU A 159 -8.29 -9.91 -11.13
N GLU A 160 -9.60 -9.89 -10.90
CA GLU A 160 -10.36 -8.69 -10.53
C GLU A 160 -10.03 -8.23 -9.10
N SER A 161 -10.02 -9.12 -8.11
CA SER A 161 -9.66 -8.76 -6.73
C SER A 161 -8.21 -8.27 -6.62
N ILE A 162 -7.29 -8.89 -7.36
CA ILE A 162 -5.89 -8.46 -7.48
C ILE A 162 -5.82 -7.06 -8.13
N ALA A 163 -6.47 -6.86 -9.29
CA ALA A 163 -6.47 -5.56 -9.96
C ALA A 163 -7.04 -4.45 -9.05
N ASP A 164 -8.13 -4.73 -8.34
CA ASP A 164 -8.75 -3.78 -7.40
C ASP A 164 -7.87 -3.43 -6.22
N ALA A 165 -7.16 -4.41 -5.64
CA ALA A 165 -6.22 -4.14 -4.55
C ALA A 165 -5.14 -3.15 -5.00
N TYR A 166 -4.55 -3.37 -6.18
CA TYR A 166 -3.52 -2.49 -6.73
C TYR A 166 -4.07 -1.11 -7.15
N ARG A 167 -5.28 -1.04 -7.71
CA ARG A 167 -5.98 0.24 -7.97
C ARG A 167 -6.19 1.06 -6.69
N LYS A 168 -6.63 0.41 -5.60
CA LYS A 168 -6.79 1.04 -4.28
C LYS A 168 -5.44 1.51 -3.68
N SER A 169 -4.34 0.85 -4.02
CA SER A 169 -2.97 1.30 -3.70
C SER A 169 -2.40 2.38 -4.64
N GLY A 170 -3.21 2.93 -5.56
CA GLY A 170 -2.78 3.98 -6.49
C GLY A 170 -2.02 3.50 -7.73
N VAL A 171 -2.05 2.19 -8.04
CA VAL A 171 -1.48 1.62 -9.26
C VAL A 171 -2.59 1.50 -10.30
N ASN A 172 -2.55 2.32 -11.36
CA ASN A 172 -3.52 2.25 -12.43
C ASN A 172 -3.26 1.01 -13.31
N VAL A 173 -4.10 -0.01 -13.15
CA VAL A 173 -4.02 -1.28 -13.86
C VAL A 173 -5.43 -1.84 -14.11
N THR A 174 -5.61 -2.55 -15.22
CA THR A 174 -6.84 -3.29 -15.54
C THR A 174 -6.59 -4.80 -15.59
N VAL A 175 -7.66 -5.61 -15.48
CA VAL A 175 -7.59 -7.08 -15.61
C VAL A 175 -6.94 -7.48 -16.94
N GLU A 176 -7.27 -6.79 -18.03
CA GLU A 176 -6.73 -7.08 -19.36
C GLU A 176 -5.23 -6.74 -19.46
N ASP A 177 -4.76 -5.70 -18.77
CA ASP A 177 -3.33 -5.38 -18.70
C ASP A 177 -2.54 -6.46 -17.97
N ILE A 178 -3.04 -6.92 -16.81
CA ILE A 178 -2.44 -8.04 -16.07
C ILE A 178 -2.42 -9.30 -16.96
N ARG A 179 -3.50 -9.58 -17.69
CA ARG A 179 -3.56 -10.76 -18.56
C ARG A 179 -2.58 -10.68 -19.72
N LYS A 180 -2.45 -9.53 -20.38
CA LYS A 180 -1.47 -9.30 -21.46
C LYS A 180 -0.04 -9.46 -20.96
N SER A 181 0.35 -8.78 -19.88
CA SER A 181 1.72 -8.86 -19.35
C SER A 181 2.08 -10.23 -18.72
N ASN A 182 1.12 -11.17 -18.58
CA ASN A 182 1.36 -12.55 -18.11
C ASN A 182 0.96 -13.64 -19.12
N ASN A 183 0.58 -13.28 -20.35
CA ASN A 183 0.11 -14.21 -21.38
C ASN A 183 -1.07 -15.12 -20.94
N LEU A 184 -2.04 -14.59 -20.18
CA LEU A 184 -3.19 -15.34 -19.66
C LEU A 184 -4.41 -15.28 -20.58
N SER A 185 -5.01 -16.43 -20.91
CA SER A 185 -6.26 -16.50 -21.69
C SER A 185 -7.48 -16.06 -20.86
N SER A 186 -8.60 -15.77 -21.52
CA SER A 186 -9.81 -15.24 -20.86
C SER A 186 -10.52 -16.24 -19.96
N HIS A 187 -10.24 -17.53 -20.13
CA HIS A 187 -10.84 -18.64 -19.38
C HIS A 187 -9.78 -19.45 -18.61
N SER A 188 -8.54 -18.97 -18.54
CA SER A 188 -7.48 -19.61 -17.77
C SER A 188 -7.75 -19.45 -16.27
N PRO A 189 -7.85 -20.55 -15.49
CA PRO A 189 -7.95 -20.46 -14.04
C PRO A 189 -6.66 -19.86 -13.45
N LEU A 190 -6.80 -19.11 -12.37
CA LEU A 190 -5.66 -18.64 -11.58
C LEU A 190 -5.14 -19.78 -10.70
N GLU A 191 -3.92 -20.22 -10.94
CA GLU A 191 -3.24 -21.20 -10.10
C GLU A 191 -2.71 -20.52 -8.82
N VAL A 192 -3.06 -21.06 -7.66
CA VAL A 192 -2.52 -20.60 -6.36
C VAL A 192 -1.00 -20.83 -6.34
N GLY A 193 -0.23 -19.83 -5.89
CA GLY A 193 1.22 -19.86 -5.88
C GLY A 193 1.89 -19.38 -7.18
N LYS A 194 1.14 -19.13 -8.28
CA LYS A 194 1.71 -18.48 -9.47
C LYS A 194 2.23 -17.09 -9.13
N LYS A 195 3.41 -16.76 -9.67
CA LYS A 195 3.94 -15.40 -9.69
C LYS A 195 3.37 -14.66 -10.90
N LEU A 196 2.77 -13.51 -10.64
CA LEU A 196 2.05 -12.66 -11.60
C LEU A 196 2.73 -11.28 -11.65
N PHE A 197 2.99 -10.76 -12.84
CA PHE A 197 3.51 -9.40 -13.05
C PHE A 197 2.37 -8.40 -13.22
N ILE A 198 2.40 -7.30 -12.48
CA ILE A 198 1.33 -6.29 -12.48
C ILE A 198 1.95 -5.00 -13.03
N PRO A 199 1.65 -4.63 -14.30
CA PRO A 199 2.27 -3.48 -14.93
C PRO A 199 1.81 -2.18 -14.24
N LYS A 200 2.77 -1.32 -13.91
CA LYS A 200 2.50 0.03 -13.43
C LYS A 200 2.59 0.99 -14.61
N LYS A 201 1.44 1.28 -15.22
CA LYS A 201 1.35 2.38 -16.19
C LYS A 201 1.61 3.69 -15.46
N GLU A 202 2.77 4.30 -15.72
CA GLU A 202 3.01 5.67 -15.30
C GLU A 202 2.07 6.56 -16.11
N THR A 203 1.02 7.06 -15.47
CA THR A 203 0.09 8.03 -16.05
C THR A 203 0.81 9.35 -16.25
N LYS A 204 1.53 9.48 -17.38
CA LYS A 204 1.81 10.79 -17.97
C LYS A 204 0.43 11.47 -18.13
N PRO A 205 0.17 12.61 -17.46
CA PRO A 205 -1.17 13.18 -17.45
C PRO A 205 -1.59 13.52 -18.88
N LEU A 206 -2.62 12.83 -19.38
CA LEU A 206 -3.28 13.27 -20.59
C LEU A 206 -3.97 14.59 -20.27
N GLN A 207 -3.56 15.65 -20.98
CA GLN A 207 -4.31 16.89 -21.01
C GLN A 207 -5.74 16.60 -21.48
N SER A 208 -6.67 17.34 -20.92
CA SER A 208 -8.11 17.26 -21.18
C SER A 208 -8.46 17.17 -22.67
N ALA A 209 -8.77 15.96 -23.13
CA ALA A 209 -9.58 15.78 -24.33
C ALA A 209 -11.04 16.03 -23.94
N THR A 210 -11.60 17.12 -24.45
CA THR A 210 -13.00 17.52 -24.26
C THR A 210 -13.94 16.38 -24.66
N PRO A 211 -15.00 16.06 -23.90
CA PRO A 211 -16.02 15.12 -24.38
C PRO A 211 -16.63 15.66 -25.68
N PRO A 212 -16.72 14.85 -26.75
CA PRO A 212 -17.44 15.27 -27.95
C PRO A 212 -18.93 15.42 -27.59
N SER A 213 -19.51 16.58 -27.89
CA SER A 213 -20.93 16.84 -27.72
C SER A 213 -21.79 15.78 -28.41
N PRO A 214 -22.96 15.42 -27.85
CA PRO A 214 -23.88 14.51 -28.52
C PRO A 214 -24.35 15.13 -29.84
N ILE A 215 -24.19 14.40 -30.94
CA ILE A 215 -24.73 14.75 -32.26
C ILE A 215 -26.26 14.66 -32.18
N PRO A 216 -27.02 15.73 -32.48
CA PRO A 216 -28.47 15.63 -32.61
C PRO A 216 -28.82 14.72 -33.79
N LYS A 217 -29.64 13.69 -33.57
CA LYS A 217 -30.23 12.91 -34.65
C LYS A 217 -31.46 13.62 -35.18
N GLU A 218 -31.31 14.32 -36.29
CA GLU A 218 -32.40 14.98 -37.00
C GLU A 218 -33.06 14.02 -38.01
N GLY A 219 -34.39 14.00 -38.04
CA GLY A 219 -35.24 13.59 -39.16
C GLY A 219 -35.12 12.18 -39.76
N THR A 220 -36.15 11.34 -39.56
CA THR A 220 -36.65 10.47 -40.64
C THR A 220 -38.15 10.25 -40.47
N THR A 221 -38.92 10.94 -41.31
CA THR A 221 -40.34 10.69 -41.57
C THR A 221 -40.53 9.32 -42.21
N ILE A 222 -41.49 8.52 -41.75
CA ILE A 222 -42.16 7.50 -42.56
C ILE A 222 -43.66 7.59 -42.25
N GLU A 223 -44.44 7.47 -43.32
CA GLU A 223 -45.90 7.62 -43.54
C GLU A 223 -46.85 7.26 -42.38
#